data_AF-A0A7W1IAH3-F1
#
_entry.id   AF-A0A7W1IAH3-F1
#
_cell.length_a   1.000
_cell.length_b   1.000
_cell.length_c   1.000
_cell.angle_alpha   90.00
_cell.angle_beta   90.00
_cell.angle_gamma   90.00
#
_symmetry.space_group_name_H-M   'P 1'
#
loop_
_entity.id
_entity.type
_entity.pdbx_description
1 polymer ?
#
loop_
_entity_poly.entity_id
_entity_poly.type
_entity_poly.pdbx_seq_one_letter_code
_entity_poly.pdbx_strand_id
1 'polypeptide(L)'
;SAARALRACFFPDAVEAAIHLLSDNDWRVRAAAARAVGALNAENAIPMLSAALRDETWWVRFRAALALAELGEDGLKALGDATQSDDPYSRDMANLVCRLPEGTRLELTSA
;
A
#
# COMPACT_ATOMS: atom_id res chain seq x y z
N SER A 1 9.78 17.78 3.58
CA SER A 1 9.23 16.44 3.83
C SER A 1 8.23 16.10 2.73
N ALA A 2 8.33 14.92 2.14
CA ALA A 2 7.46 14.46 1.03
C ALA A 2 5.96 14.59 1.34
N ALA A 3 5.59 14.54 2.64
CA ALA A 3 4.24 14.86 3.13
C ALA A 3 3.70 16.25 2.74
N ARG A 4 4.55 17.24 2.42
CA ARG A 4 4.11 18.55 1.89
C ARG A 4 3.80 18.53 0.40
N ALA A 5 4.45 17.66 -0.38
CA ALA A 5 4.28 17.63 -1.83
C ALA A 5 2.91 17.05 -2.23
N LEU A 6 2.42 16.08 -1.46
CA LEU A 6 1.12 15.43 -1.71
C LEU A 6 -0.11 16.30 -1.40
N ARG A 7 0.05 17.42 -0.68
CA ARG A 7 -1.08 18.28 -0.27
C ARG A 7 -1.53 19.27 -1.35
N ALA A 8 -0.82 19.40 -2.47
CA ALA A 8 -0.94 20.58 -3.34
C ALA A 8 -1.11 20.33 -4.85
N CYS A 9 -1.28 19.09 -5.33
CA CYS A 9 -1.33 18.86 -6.79
C CYS A 9 -2.66 18.28 -7.27
N PHE A 10 -3.08 18.76 -8.44
CA PHE A 10 -4.22 18.29 -9.21
C PHE A 10 -4.10 16.76 -9.41
N PHE A 11 -5.24 16.07 -9.31
CA PHE A 11 -5.37 14.62 -9.11
C PHE A 11 -4.45 13.67 -9.92
N PRO A 12 -4.15 13.90 -11.22
CA PRO A 12 -3.30 12.99 -11.99
C PRO A 12 -1.84 12.98 -11.51
N ASP A 13 -1.29 14.17 -11.24
CA ASP A 13 0.12 14.32 -10.82
C ASP A 13 0.35 13.76 -9.42
N ALA A 14 -0.70 13.75 -8.58
CA ALA A 14 -0.64 13.20 -7.24
C ALA A 14 -0.48 11.68 -7.23
N VAL A 15 -1.12 10.97 -8.19
CA VAL A 15 -1.02 9.51 -8.32
C VAL A 15 0.39 9.11 -8.77
N GLU A 16 0.88 9.71 -9.84
CA GLU A 16 2.24 9.46 -10.36
C GLU A 16 3.31 9.76 -9.30
N ALA A 17 3.18 10.89 -8.58
CA ALA A 17 4.08 11.23 -7.49
C ALA A 17 4.02 10.20 -6.35
N ALA A 18 2.82 9.76 -5.94
CA ALA A 18 2.68 8.75 -4.90
C ALA A 18 3.30 7.41 -5.32
N ILE A 19 3.08 6.99 -6.57
CA ILE A 19 3.69 5.78 -7.14
C ILE A 19 5.22 5.88 -7.11
N HIS A 20 5.80 7.01 -7.53
CA HIS A 20 7.25 7.19 -7.50
C HIS A 20 7.81 7.08 -6.07
N LEU A 21 7.12 7.67 -5.09
CA LEU A 21 7.55 7.68 -3.69
C LEU A 21 7.49 6.29 -3.00
N LEU A 22 6.88 5.28 -3.62
CA LEU A 22 6.95 3.89 -3.14
C LEU A 22 8.38 3.33 -3.13
N SER A 23 9.30 3.94 -3.88
CA SER A 23 10.71 3.54 -3.95
C SER A 23 11.66 4.52 -3.24
N ASP A 24 11.14 5.40 -2.37
CA ASP A 24 11.97 6.37 -1.65
C ASP A 24 12.93 5.68 -0.65
N ASN A 25 14.08 6.30 -0.40
CA ASN A 25 15.07 5.78 0.54
C ASN A 25 14.56 5.77 1.99
N ASP A 26 13.70 6.73 2.37
CA ASP A 26 13.09 6.76 3.71
C ASP A 26 11.84 5.87 3.73
N TRP A 27 11.86 4.84 4.57
CA TRP A 27 10.74 3.92 4.76
C TRP A 27 9.44 4.65 5.17
N ARG A 28 9.54 5.79 5.87
CA ARG A 28 8.37 6.59 6.25
C ARG A 28 7.70 7.20 5.03
N VAL A 29 8.49 7.60 4.04
CA VAL A 29 7.99 8.14 2.78
C VAL A 29 7.34 7.03 1.96
N ARG A 30 7.96 5.85 1.88
CA ARG A 30 7.36 4.67 1.21
C ARG A 30 6.02 4.27 1.84
N ALA A 31 5.94 4.23 3.17
CA ALA A 31 4.71 3.90 3.89
C ALA A 31 3.61 4.96 3.67
N ALA A 32 3.97 6.24 3.66
CA ALA A 32 3.05 7.34 3.35
C ALA A 32 2.57 7.29 1.89
N ALA A 33 3.46 6.92 0.97
CA ALA A 33 3.16 6.74 -0.44
C ALA A 33 2.14 5.60 -0.65
N ALA A 34 2.36 4.43 -0.03
CA ALA A 34 1.42 3.32 -0.09
C ALA A 34 0.02 3.72 0.42
N ARG A 35 -0.05 4.43 1.55
CA ARG A 35 -1.32 4.98 2.06
C ARG A 35 -1.97 5.95 1.08
N ALA A 36 -1.20 6.86 0.49
CA ALA A 36 -1.73 7.82 -0.49
C ALA A 36 -2.28 7.12 -1.73
N VAL A 37 -1.58 6.11 -2.25
CA VAL A 37 -2.02 5.30 -3.39
C VAL A 37 -3.38 4.64 -3.12
N GLY A 38 -3.55 4.00 -1.95
CA GLY A 38 -4.84 3.41 -1.56
C GLY A 38 -5.95 4.44 -1.46
N ALA A 39 -5.68 5.56 -0.77
CA ALA A 39 -6.65 6.65 -0.60
C ALA A 39 -7.04 7.35 -1.92
N LEU A 40 -6.15 7.36 -2.92
CA LEU A 40 -6.41 7.91 -4.26
C LEU A 40 -7.10 6.91 -5.19
N ASN A 41 -7.37 5.68 -4.73
CA ASN A 41 -7.89 4.58 -5.53
C ASN A 41 -7.09 4.33 -6.83
N ALA A 42 -5.77 4.40 -6.73
CA ALA A 42 -4.87 4.26 -7.88
C ALA A 42 -4.62 2.78 -8.22
N GLU A 43 -5.57 2.15 -8.91
CA GLU A 43 -5.51 0.73 -9.33
C GLU A 43 -4.29 0.41 -10.21
N ASN A 44 -3.81 1.39 -10.99
CA ASN A 44 -2.58 1.26 -11.78
C ASN A 44 -1.32 1.03 -10.93
N ALA A 45 -1.38 1.27 -9.62
CA ALA A 45 -0.28 1.07 -8.69
C ALA A 45 -0.24 -0.33 -8.05
N ILE A 46 -1.21 -1.21 -8.34
CA ILE A 46 -1.28 -2.56 -7.78
C ILE A 46 0.07 -3.31 -7.89
N PRO A 47 0.77 -3.34 -9.05
CA PRO A 47 2.05 -4.03 -9.15
C PRO A 47 3.13 -3.50 -8.19
N MET A 48 3.16 -2.18 -7.98
CA MET A 48 4.12 -1.52 -7.10
C MET A 48 3.79 -1.76 -5.63
N LEU A 49 2.50 -1.76 -5.27
CA LEU A 49 2.06 -2.16 -3.93
C LEU A 49 2.35 -3.63 -3.66
N SER A 50 2.14 -4.53 -4.63
CA SER A 50 2.50 -5.95 -4.51
C SER A 50 4.01 -6.13 -4.28
N ALA A 51 4.86 -5.33 -4.93
CA ALA A 51 6.29 -5.33 -4.66
C ALA A 51 6.61 -4.82 -3.24
N ALA A 52 5.90 -3.78 -2.77
CA ALA A 52 6.08 -3.22 -1.43
C ALA A 52 5.64 -4.18 -0.29
N LEU A 53 4.92 -5.26 -0.58
CA LEU A 53 4.69 -6.35 0.38
C LEU A 53 5.99 -7.08 0.77
N ARG A 54 7.05 -6.94 -0.03
CA ARG A 54 8.40 -7.50 0.22
C ARG A 54 9.35 -6.50 0.87
N ASP A 55 8.89 -5.30 1.20
CA ASP A 55 9.74 -4.25 1.76
C ASP A 55 10.40 -4.73 3.05
N GLU A 56 11.65 -4.34 3.29
CA GLU A 56 12.39 -4.67 4.51
C GLU A 56 11.69 -4.16 5.79
N THR A 57 10.96 -3.05 5.68
CA THR A 57 10.31 -2.38 6.80
C THR A 57 8.87 -2.85 6.95
N TRP A 58 8.56 -3.41 8.13
CA TRP A 58 7.23 -3.93 8.46
C TRP A 58 6.09 -2.92 8.21
N TRP A 59 6.31 -1.66 8.57
CA TRP A 59 5.32 -0.59 8.38
C TRP A 59 4.98 -0.33 6.90
N VAL A 60 5.96 -0.47 6.00
CA VAL A 60 5.72 -0.32 4.55
C VAL A 60 4.90 -1.50 4.04
N ARG A 61 5.27 -2.73 4.41
CA ARG A 61 4.50 -3.94 4.05
C ARG A 61 3.05 -3.85 4.52
N PHE A 62 2.84 -3.42 5.76
CA PHE A 62 1.51 -3.26 6.33
C PHE A 62 0.67 -2.23 5.58
N ARG A 63 1.24 -1.05 5.26
CA ARG A 63 0.54 -0.02 4.48
C ARG A 63 0.26 -0.47 3.05
N ALA A 64 1.18 -1.19 2.41
CA ALA A 64 0.97 -1.73 1.08
C ALA A 64 -0.17 -2.76 1.05
N ALA A 65 -0.23 -3.64 2.05
CA ALA A 65 -1.31 -4.61 2.17
C ALA A 65 -2.68 -3.97 2.42
N LEU A 66 -2.75 -2.94 3.28
CA LEU A 66 -3.98 -2.18 3.46
C LEU A 66 -4.40 -1.45 2.19
N ALA A 67 -3.46 -0.78 1.50
CA ALA A 67 -3.75 -0.09 0.25
C ALA A 67 -4.31 -1.06 -0.81
N LEU A 68 -3.72 -2.25 -0.97
CA LEU A 68 -4.27 -3.27 -1.86
C LEU A 68 -5.69 -3.69 -1.45
N ALA A 69 -6.00 -3.80 -0.16
CA ALA A 69 -7.36 -4.11 0.29
C ALA A 69 -8.36 -2.97 0.02
N GLU A 70 -7.89 -1.72 -0.07
CA GLU A 70 -8.71 -0.55 -0.41
C GLU A 70 -9.00 -0.44 -1.92
N LEU A 71 -8.11 -0.96 -2.77
CA LEU A 71 -8.25 -0.95 -4.25
C LEU A 71 -9.26 -1.97 -4.80
N GLY A 72 -10.21 -2.41 -3.98
CA GLY A 72 -11.31 -3.27 -4.41
C GLY A 72 -10.88 -4.67 -4.87
N GLU A 73 -11.60 -5.21 -5.87
CA GLU A 73 -11.48 -6.61 -6.30
C GLU A 73 -10.07 -6.96 -6.80
N ASP A 74 -9.49 -6.12 -7.65
CA ASP A 74 -8.16 -6.38 -8.23
C ASP A 74 -7.06 -6.33 -7.16
N GLY A 75 -7.17 -5.42 -6.20
CA GLY A 75 -6.24 -5.34 -5.07
C GLY A 75 -6.38 -6.52 -4.10
N LEU A 76 -7.61 -6.97 -3.83
CA LEU A 76 -7.86 -8.19 -3.04
C LEU A 76 -7.34 -9.45 -3.75
N LYS A 77 -7.45 -9.52 -5.08
CA LYS A 77 -6.87 -10.60 -5.86
C LYS A 77 -5.35 -10.61 -5.74
N ALA A 78 -4.70 -9.45 -5.86
CA ALA A 78 -3.26 -9.33 -5.67
C ALA A 78 -2.81 -9.72 -4.25
N LEU A 79 -3.59 -9.40 -3.22
CA LEU A 79 -3.36 -9.90 -1.85
C LEU A 79 -3.53 -11.42 -1.77
N GLY A 80 -4.56 -11.98 -2.40
CA GLY A 80 -4.78 -13.42 -2.50
C GLY A 80 -3.58 -14.13 -3.10
N ASP A 81 -3.07 -13.63 -4.22
CA ASP A 81 -1.86 -14.15 -4.87
C ASP A 81 -0.64 -14.05 -3.94
N ALA A 82 -0.52 -12.94 -3.19
CA ALA A 82 0.56 -12.76 -2.22
C ALA A 82 0.53 -13.76 -1.07
N THR A 83 -0.63 -14.34 -0.70
CA THR A 83 -0.69 -15.42 0.30
C THR A 83 0.03 -16.70 -0.15
N GLN A 84 0.21 -16.89 -1.45
CA GLN A 84 0.91 -18.03 -2.06
C GLN A 84 2.34 -17.68 -2.46
N SER A 85 2.83 -16.48 -2.12
CA SER A 85 4.18 -16.04 -2.45
C SER A 85 5.24 -16.86 -1.69
N ASP A 86 6.31 -17.22 -2.40
CA ASP A 86 7.50 -17.84 -1.80
C ASP A 86 8.14 -16.92 -0.74
N ASP A 87 8.08 -15.60 -0.96
CA ASP A 87 8.54 -14.61 0.01
C ASP A 87 7.70 -14.66 1.31
N PRO A 88 8.31 -14.97 2.47
CA PRO A 88 7.60 -15.11 3.73
C PRO A 88 6.98 -13.80 4.20
N TYR A 89 7.62 -12.65 3.95
CA TYR A 89 7.09 -11.37 4.37
C TYR A 89 5.77 -11.00 3.68
N SER A 90 5.71 -11.21 2.37
CA SER A 90 4.50 -10.97 1.57
C SER A 90 3.38 -11.89 2.01
N ARG A 91 3.69 -13.18 2.17
CA ARG A 91 2.71 -14.21 2.57
C ARG A 91 2.18 -13.97 3.97
N ASP A 92 3.03 -13.69 4.95
CA ASP A 92 2.59 -13.42 6.32
C ASP A 92 1.76 -12.14 6.40
N MET A 93 2.16 -11.09 5.68
CA MET A 93 1.43 -9.83 5.68
C MET A 93 0.06 -9.95 4.98
N ALA A 94 0.00 -10.62 3.84
CA ALA A 94 -1.25 -10.88 3.15
C ALA A 94 -2.21 -11.69 4.02
N ASN A 95 -1.71 -12.76 4.66
CA ASN A 95 -2.51 -13.55 5.61
C ASN A 95 -3.02 -12.73 6.80
N LEU A 96 -2.21 -11.80 7.33
CA LEU A 96 -2.62 -10.92 8.41
C LEU A 96 -3.80 -10.05 7.98
N VAL A 97 -3.69 -9.35 6.86
CA VAL A 97 -4.70 -8.39 6.40
C VAL A 97 -5.98 -9.07 5.93
N CYS A 98 -5.88 -10.25 5.30
CA CYS A 98 -7.05 -11.05 4.92
C CYS A 98 -7.86 -11.54 6.12
N ARG A 99 -7.24 -11.70 7.30
CA ARG A 99 -7.92 -12.12 8.55
C ARG A 99 -8.51 -10.95 9.34
N LEU A 100 -8.18 -9.70 8.99
CA LEU A 100 -8.74 -8.54 9.68
C LEU A 100 -10.23 -8.40 9.37
N PRO A 101 -11.07 -8.14 10.39
CA PRO A 101 -12.45 -7.73 10.17
C PRO A 101 -12.50 -6.48 9.29
N GLU A 102 -13.47 -6.39 8.38
CA GLU A 102 -13.57 -5.28 7.42
C GLU A 102 -13.56 -3.90 8.10
N GLY A 103 -14.17 -3.78 9.29
CA GLY A 103 -14.20 -2.53 10.07
C GLY A 103 -12.84 -2.08 10.62
N THR A 104 -11.89 -2.98 10.84
CA THR A 104 -10.57 -2.66 11.40
C THR A 104 -9.67 -1.97 10.36
N ARG A 105 -9.94 -2.16 9.06
CA ARG A 105 -9.16 -1.54 7.98
C ARG A 105 -9.31 -0.01 7.97
N LEU A 106 -10.51 0.50 8.24
CA LEU A 106 -10.83 1.94 8.24
C LEU A 106 -10.28 2.68 9.47
N GLU A 107 -10.17 2.01 10.62
CA GLU A 107 -9.63 2.64 11.84
C GLU A 107 -8.11 2.80 11.77
N LEU A 108 -7.41 1.80 11.22
CA LEU A 108 -5.95 1.81 11.12
C LEU A 108 -5.43 2.75 10.03
N THR A 109 -6.27 3.14 9.07
CA THR A 109 -5.95 4.13 8.03
C THR A 109 -6.12 5.57 8.51
N SER A 110 -6.76 5.77 9.66
CA SER A 110 -6.99 7.09 10.26
C SER A 110 -5.85 7.56 11.18
N ALA A 111 -5.02 6.63 11.68
CA ALA A 111 -3.83 6.90 12.50
C ALA A 111 -2.55 7.05 11.65
#